data_AF-A0A8X6WSF1-F1
#
_entry.id   AF-A0A8X6WSF1-F1
#
_cell.length_a   1.000
_cell.length_b   1.000
_cell.length_c   1.000
_cell.angle_alpha   90.00
_cell.angle_beta   90.00
_cell.angle_gamma   90.00
#
_symmetry.space_group_name_H-M   'P 1'
#
loop_
_entity.id
_entity.type
_entity.pdbx_description
1 polymer ?
#
loop_
_entity_poly.entity_id
_entity_poly.type
_entity_poly.pdbx_seq_one_letter_code
_entity_poly.pdbx_strand_id
1 'polypeptide(L)'
;MDDTLLTVKQYENARLEYDAYRNDLEELMQNNQGNVMSSKVEEARRNFTSHKEKYEKLRADVAIKMRFLDENKVKVMHKQLLLFHNAVSAYFSGNQTMLEATLKQFNIKLKSPNANSPSWLEHAMF
;
A
#
# COMPACT_ATOMS: atom_id res chain seq x y z
N MET A 1 6.53 3.28 2.14
CA MET A 1 6.49 2.01 2.91
C MET A 1 7.84 1.73 3.56
N ASP A 2 8.93 2.04 2.87
CA ASP A 2 10.30 1.78 3.34
C ASP A 2 10.67 2.43 4.67
N ASP A 3 10.18 3.63 4.96
CA ASP A 3 10.47 4.33 6.23
C ASP A 3 9.87 3.63 7.47
N THR A 4 8.62 3.16 7.40
CA THR A 4 8.01 2.40 8.50
C THR A 4 8.74 1.08 8.71
N LEU A 5 9.07 0.37 7.62
CA LEU A 5 9.78 -0.90 7.67
C LEU A 5 11.18 -0.75 8.25
N LEU A 6 11.89 0.34 7.92
CA LEU A 6 13.19 0.64 8.49
C LEU A 6 13.12 0.80 10.02
N THR A 7 12.13 1.54 10.52
CA THR A 7 11.93 1.71 11.97
C THR A 7 11.55 0.40 12.67
N VAL A 8 10.76 -0.46 12.01
CA VAL A 8 10.46 -1.81 12.53
C VAL A 8 11.75 -2.63 12.67
N LYS A 9 12.63 -2.64 11.65
CA LYS A 9 13.91 -3.36 11.72
C LYS A 9 14.81 -2.83 12.85
N GLN A 10 14.85 -1.51 13.05
CA GLN A 10 15.59 -0.89 14.14
C GLN A 10 15.03 -1.29 15.50
N TYR A 11 13.71 -1.30 15.64
CA TYR A 11 13.01 -1.78 16.84
C TYR A 11 13.31 -3.25 17.13
N GLU A 12 13.26 -4.13 16.13
CA GLU A 12 13.55 -5.56 16.29
C GLU A 12 14.98 -5.81 16.75
N ASN A 13 15.95 -5.08 16.17
CA ASN A 13 17.34 -5.16 16.62
C ASN A 13 17.50 -4.65 18.07
N ALA A 14 16.89 -3.50 18.40
CA ALA A 14 16.94 -2.98 19.77
C ALA A 14 16.26 -3.90 20.79
N ARG A 15 15.22 -4.64 20.40
CA ARG A 15 14.59 -5.67 21.24
C ARG A 15 15.55 -6.81 21.53
N LEU A 16 16.25 -7.31 20.51
CA LEU A 16 17.22 -8.39 20.66
C LEU A 16 18.41 -7.97 21.55
N GLU A 17 18.95 -6.76 21.35
CA GLU A 17 19.98 -6.19 22.22
C GLU A 17 19.49 -6.07 23.67
N TYR A 18 18.29 -5.52 23.88
CA TYR A 18 17.70 -5.38 25.21
C TYR A 18 17.53 -6.73 25.94
N ASP A 19 17.00 -7.74 25.25
CA ASP A 19 16.80 -9.07 25.82
C ASP A 19 18.15 -9.73 26.18
N ALA A 20 19.19 -9.55 25.36
CA ALA A 20 20.54 -10.02 25.65
C ALA A 20 21.10 -9.37 26.94
N TYR A 21 21.08 -8.04 27.03
CA TYR A 21 21.59 -7.32 28.21
C TYR A 21 20.76 -7.58 29.48
N ARG A 22 19.45 -7.86 29.34
CA ARG A 22 18.62 -8.28 30.46
C ARG A 22 19.10 -9.64 31.00
N ASN A 23 19.29 -10.61 30.11
CA ASN A 23 19.75 -11.94 30.50
C ASN A 23 21.16 -11.90 31.13
N ASP A 24 22.10 -11.12 30.55
CA ASP A 24 23.44 -10.94 31.11
C ASP A 24 23.41 -10.37 32.54
N LEU A 25 22.53 -9.37 32.77
CA LEU A 25 22.36 -8.79 34.11
C LEU A 25 21.75 -9.80 35.09
N GLU A 26 20.74 -10.57 34.67
CA GLU A 26 20.10 -11.60 35.50
C GLU A 26 21.10 -12.71 35.88
N GLU A 27 21.92 -13.17 34.93
CA GLU A 27 22.97 -14.17 35.15
C GLU A 27 24.04 -13.65 36.13
N LEU A 28 24.51 -12.41 35.95
CA LEU A 28 25.47 -11.78 36.86
C LEU A 28 24.90 -11.60 38.28
N MET A 29 23.61 -11.26 38.42
CA MET A 29 22.95 -11.15 39.72
C MET A 29 22.84 -12.51 40.43
N GLN A 30 22.54 -13.58 39.70
CA GLN A 30 22.45 -14.94 40.25
C GLN A 30 23.82 -15.49 40.66
N ASN A 31 24.84 -15.32 39.81
CA ASN A 31 26.17 -15.85 40.04
C ASN A 31 26.92 -15.15 41.19
N ASN A 32 26.59 -13.89 41.47
CA ASN A 32 27.31 -13.08 42.45
C ASN A 32 26.68 -13.05 43.86
N GLN A 33 25.70 -13.92 44.15
CA GLN A 33 25.08 -14.16 45.48
C GLN A 33 24.93 -12.91 46.39
N GLY A 34 24.47 -11.78 45.83
CA GLY A 34 24.23 -10.57 46.62
C GLY A 34 25.44 -9.66 46.88
N ASN A 35 26.60 -9.88 46.26
CA ASN A 35 27.69 -8.91 46.29
C ASN A 35 27.43 -7.78 45.27
N VAL A 36 26.48 -6.91 45.59
CA VAL A 36 25.94 -5.84 44.72
C VAL A 36 27.01 -4.81 44.30
N MET A 37 28.16 -4.77 44.99
CA MET A 37 29.22 -3.75 44.86
C MET A 37 30.36 -4.15 43.90
N SER A 38 30.13 -5.04 42.94
CA SER A 38 31.11 -5.32 41.87
C SER A 38 30.98 -4.31 40.74
N SER A 39 32.09 -3.74 40.27
CA SER A 39 32.09 -2.82 39.11
C SER A 39 31.43 -3.42 37.87
N LYS A 40 31.52 -4.74 37.67
CA LYS A 40 30.88 -5.47 36.57
C LYS A 40 29.34 -5.43 36.65
N VAL A 41 28.78 -5.48 37.87
CA VAL A 41 27.34 -5.41 38.09
C VAL A 41 26.82 -4.02 37.75
N GLU A 42 27.56 -2.97 38.12
CA GLU A 42 27.17 -1.59 37.84
C GLU A 42 27.22 -1.27 36.35
N GLU A 43 28.25 -1.76 35.65
CA GLU A 43 28.34 -1.69 34.19
C GLU A 43 27.17 -2.42 33.50
N ALA A 44 26.86 -3.64 33.93
CA ALA A 44 25.73 -4.41 33.40
C ALA A 44 24.39 -3.70 33.62
N ARG A 45 24.17 -3.07 34.79
CA ARG A 45 22.98 -2.26 35.07
C ARG A 45 22.89 -1.04 34.16
N ARG A 46 24.00 -0.35 33.92
CA ARG A 46 24.04 0.81 33.01
C ARG A 46 23.71 0.40 31.58
N ASN A 47 24.29 -0.70 31.09
CA ASN A 47 24.03 -1.22 29.75
C ASN A 47 22.57 -1.65 29.59
N PHE A 48 22.04 -2.42 30.55
CA PHE A 48 20.62 -2.78 30.59
C PHE A 48 19.70 -1.56 30.50
N THR A 49 19.99 -0.51 31.28
CA THR A 49 19.17 0.71 31.33
C THR A 49 19.20 1.44 29.98
N SER A 50 20.39 1.61 29.39
CA SER A 50 20.56 2.24 28.07
C SER A 50 19.80 1.50 26.96
N HIS A 51 19.95 0.17 26.89
CA HIS A 51 19.25 -0.63 25.87
C HIS A 51 17.75 -0.70 26.10
N LYS A 52 17.29 -0.68 27.36
CA LYS A 52 15.86 -0.57 27.70
C LYS A 52 15.26 0.74 27.20
N GLU A 53 15.91 1.87 27.45
CA GLU A 53 15.45 3.18 26.99
C GLU A 53 15.37 3.26 25.45
N LYS A 54 16.41 2.76 24.76
CA LYS A 54 16.43 2.67 23.30
C LYS A 54 15.28 1.81 22.75
N TYR A 55 15.07 0.63 23.35
CA TYR A 55 13.98 -0.28 22.98
C TYR A 55 12.59 0.36 23.17
N GLU A 56 12.32 0.94 24.33
CA GLU A 56 11.01 1.55 24.63
C GLU A 56 10.73 2.76 23.73
N LYS A 57 11.75 3.58 23.42
CA LYS A 57 11.62 4.67 22.46
C LYS A 57 11.23 4.16 21.07
N LEU A 58 11.97 3.18 20.54
CA LEU A 58 11.67 2.60 19.23
C LEU A 58 10.31 1.89 19.19
N ARG A 59 9.89 1.29 20.30
CA ARG A 59 8.55 0.71 20.44
C ARG A 59 7.46 1.76 20.26
N ALA A 60 7.61 2.92 20.90
CA ALA A 60 6.68 4.04 20.75
C ALA A 60 6.68 4.59 19.32
N ASP A 61 7.86 4.74 18.72
CA ASP A 61 8.02 5.22 17.34
C ASP A 61 7.33 4.28 16.34
N VAL A 62 7.52 2.97 16.46
CA VAL A 62 6.82 1.97 15.62
C VAL A 62 5.31 2.08 15.79
N ALA A 63 4.81 2.18 17.03
CA ALA A 63 3.37 2.27 17.27
C ALA A 63 2.74 3.49 16.59
N ILE A 64 3.41 4.65 16.64
CA ILE A 64 2.96 5.87 15.96
C ILE A 64 3.03 5.71 14.44
N LYS A 65 4.16 5.23 13.91
CA LYS A 65 4.33 5.05 12.46
C LYS A 65 3.33 4.06 11.87
N MET A 66 2.97 3.00 12.59
CA MET A 66 1.96 2.04 12.15
C MET A 66 0.57 2.69 12.02
N ARG A 67 0.16 3.51 12.99
CA ARG A 67 -1.12 4.25 12.92
C ARG A 67 -1.15 5.17 11.69
N PHE A 68 -0.08 5.93 11.45
CA PHE A 68 -0.01 6.79 10.27
C PHE A 68 0.02 6.01 8.96
N LEU A 69 0.69 4.84 8.95
CA LEU A 69 0.72 3.98 7.77
C LEU A 69 -0.68 3.45 7.44
N ASP A 70 -1.46 3.04 8.45
CA ASP A 70 -2.84 2.58 8.28
C ASP A 70 -3.76 3.68 7.74
N GLU A 71 -3.67 4.89 8.30
CA GLU A 71 -4.42 6.05 7.80
C GLU A 71 -4.05 6.39 6.34
N ASN A 72 -2.76 6.37 6.00
CA ASN A 72 -2.29 6.64 4.65
C ASN A 72 -2.74 5.55 3.67
N LYS A 73 -2.66 4.28 4.08
CA LYS A 73 -3.14 3.14 3.29
C LYS A 73 -4.60 3.32 2.90
N VAL A 74 -5.48 3.69 3.84
CA VAL A 74 -6.90 3.93 3.54
C VAL A 74 -7.07 5.07 2.54
N LYS A 75 -6.38 6.21 2.74
CA LYS A 75 -6.44 7.37 1.83
C LYS A 75 -5.96 7.04 0.42
N VAL A 76 -4.83 6.34 0.29
CA VAL A 76 -4.27 5.92 -0.99
C VAL A 76 -5.20 4.93 -1.68
N MET A 77 -5.64 3.88 -0.97
CA MET A 77 -6.51 2.87 -1.55
C MET A 77 -7.83 3.48 -2.03
N HIS A 78 -8.45 4.36 -1.24
CA HIS A 78 -9.67 5.04 -1.64
C HIS A 78 -9.48 5.84 -2.94
N LYS A 79 -8.42 6.65 -3.01
CA LYS A 79 -8.11 7.44 -4.21
C LYS A 79 -7.84 6.55 -5.43
N GLN A 80 -7.02 5.51 -5.27
CA GLN A 80 -6.63 4.65 -6.38
C GLN A 80 -7.79 3.79 -6.90
N LEU A 81 -8.63 3.27 -6.00
CA LEU A 81 -9.83 2.52 -6.40
C LEU A 81 -10.84 3.42 -7.12
N LEU A 82 -11.01 4.66 -6.67
CA LEU A 82 -11.88 5.62 -7.35
C LEU A 82 -11.36 5.97 -8.74
N LEU A 83 -10.05 6.24 -8.88
CA LEU A 83 -9.43 6.51 -10.18
C LEU A 83 -9.55 5.31 -11.11
N PHE A 84 -9.33 4.10 -10.58
CA PHE A 84 -9.50 2.86 -11.33
C PHE A 84 -10.93 2.69 -11.82
N HIS A 85 -11.92 2.84 -10.93
CA HIS A 85 -13.33 2.77 -11.30
C HIS A 85 -13.69 3.80 -12.38
N ASN A 86 -13.25 5.05 -12.23
CA ASN A 86 -13.52 6.11 -13.21
C ASN A 86 -12.89 5.80 -14.57
N ALA A 87 -11.66 5.29 -14.60
CA ALA A 87 -10.98 4.90 -15.84
C ALA A 87 -11.71 3.75 -16.55
N VAL A 88 -12.15 2.74 -15.80
CA VAL A 88 -12.91 1.59 -16.34
C VAL A 88 -14.26 2.06 -16.90
N SER A 89 -15.00 2.88 -16.15
CA SER A 89 -16.29 3.43 -16.58
C SER A 89 -16.16 4.32 -17.82
N ALA A 90 -15.11 5.15 -17.90
CA ALA A 90 -14.83 5.99 -19.06
C ALA A 90 -14.46 5.16 -20.30
N TYR A 91 -13.68 4.09 -20.13
CA TYR A 91 -13.33 3.16 -21.22
C TYR A 91 -14.58 2.54 -21.84
N PHE A 92 -15.47 1.95 -21.02
CA PHE A 92 -16.67 1.30 -21.54
C PHE A 92 -17.69 2.29 -22.12
N SER A 93 -17.97 3.40 -21.43
CA SER A 93 -18.93 4.39 -21.92
C SER A 93 -18.44 5.10 -23.20
N GLY A 94 -17.14 5.39 -23.30
CA GLY A 94 -16.52 5.92 -24.51
C GLY A 94 -16.62 4.93 -25.68
N ASN A 95 -16.31 3.65 -25.44
CA ASN A 95 -16.42 2.61 -26.47
C ASN A 95 -17.86 2.40 -26.94
N GLN A 96 -18.82 2.40 -26.01
CA GLN A 96 -20.25 2.31 -26.36
C GLN A 96 -20.68 3.50 -27.23
N THR A 97 -20.32 4.72 -26.83
CA THR A 97 -20.65 5.94 -27.57
C THR A 97 -20.06 5.92 -28.98
N MET A 98 -18.80 5.49 -29.12
CA MET A 98 -18.13 5.38 -30.41
C MET A 98 -18.80 4.32 -31.30
N LEU A 99 -19.13 3.15 -30.74
CA LEU A 99 -19.81 2.08 -31.48
C LEU A 99 -21.18 2.52 -31.98
N GLU A 100 -21.98 3.16 -31.13
CA GLU A 100 -23.30 3.72 -31.50
C GLU A 100 -23.18 4.77 -32.62
N ALA A 101 -22.18 5.64 -32.55
CA ALA A 101 -21.91 6.64 -33.58
C ALA A 101 -21.54 5.97 -34.92
N THR A 102 -20.66 4.96 -34.91
CA THR A 102 -20.28 4.20 -36.11
C THR A 102 -21.49 3.48 -36.72
N LEU A 103 -22.34 2.83 -35.92
CA LEU A 103 -23.55 2.15 -36.40
C LEU A 103 -24.53 3.12 -37.07
N LYS A 104 -24.74 4.32 -36.49
CA LYS A 104 -25.59 5.36 -37.10
C LYS A 104 -25.05 5.79 -38.47
N GLN A 105 -23.74 5.99 -38.61
CA GLN A 105 -23.13 6.35 -39.89
C GLN A 105 -23.33 5.28 -40.97
N PHE A 106 -23.19 3.99 -40.63
CA PHE A 106 -23.46 2.90 -41.56
C PHE A 106 -24.93 2.87 -42.01
N ASN A 107 -25.87 3.01 -41.06
CA ASN A 107 -27.30 2.96 -41.36
C ASN A 107 -27.78 4.15 -42.22
N ILE A 108 -27.14 5.31 -42.11
CA ILE A 108 -27.41 6.48 -42.97
C ILE A 108 -26.87 6.25 -44.39
N LYS A 109 -25.67 5.68 -44.54
CA LYS A 109 -25.08 5.37 -45.86
C LYS A 109 -25.87 4.31 -46.64
N LEU A 110 -26.53 3.38 -45.96
CA LEU A 110 -27.44 2.40 -46.59
C LEU A 110 -28.72 3.04 -47.15
N LYS A 111 -29.11 4.24 -46.70
CA LYS A 111 -30.38 4.89 -47.04
C LYS A 111 -30.30 5.99 -48.11
N SER A 112 -29.21 6.12 -48.87
CA SER A 112 -29.13 7.10 -49.98
C SER A 112 -28.08 6.67 -51.03
N PRO A 113 -28.28 6.80 -52.37
CA PRO A 113 -29.26 7.64 -53.09
C PRO A 113 -30.12 6.91 -54.18
N ASN A 114 -30.18 5.58 -54.24
CA ASN A 114 -30.95 4.87 -55.29
C ASN A 114 -32.37 4.43 -54.89
N ALA A 115 -32.90 4.94 -53.78
CA ALA A 115 -34.20 4.51 -53.26
C ALA A 115 -35.42 5.09 -54.02
N ASN A 116 -35.24 6.16 -54.81
CA ASN A 116 -36.34 6.85 -55.51
C ASN A 116 -36.17 6.93 -57.05
N SER A 117 -35.18 6.26 -57.61
CA SER A 117 -34.98 6.21 -59.07
C SER A 117 -35.33 4.80 -59.54
N PRO A 118 -36.42 4.58 -60.30
CA PRO A 118 -36.72 3.26 -60.84
C PRO A 118 -35.53 2.78 -61.67
N SER A 119 -35.21 1.49 -61.52
CA SER A 119 -34.12 0.87 -62.26
C SER A 119 -34.44 0.97 -63.74
N TRP A 120 -33.45 1.34 -64.57
CA TRP A 120 -33.61 1.37 -66.03
C TRP A 120 -34.03 0.00 -66.61
N LEU A 121 -33.84 -1.09 -65.85
CA LEU A 121 -34.32 -2.44 -66.17
C LEU A 121 -35.85 -2.60 -66.07
N GLU A 122 -36.55 -1.76 -65.29
CA GLU A 122 -38.03 -1.80 -65.19
C GLU A 122 -38.71 -1.23 -66.45
N HIS A 123 -37.98 -0.52 -67.32
CA HIS A 123 -38.52 0.05 -68.55
C HIS A 123 -38.47 -0.89 -69.77
N ALA A 124 -37.85 -2.07 -69.66
CA ALA A 124 -37.62 -2.99 -70.78
C ALA A 124 -38.65 -4.13 -70.89
N MET A 125 -39.88 -3.94 -70.40
CA MET A 125 -41.02 -4.81 -70.73
C MET A 125 -42.03 -4.05 -71.60
N PHE A 126 -41.74 -3.98 -72.90
CA PHE A 126 -42.72 -3.97 -73.99
C PHE A 126 -42.10 -4.57 -75.24
#